data_AF-A0A7W5EIJ6-F1
#
_entry.id   AF-A0A7W5EIJ6-F1
#
_cell.length_a   1.000
_cell.length_b   1.000
_cell.length_c   1.000
_cell.angle_alpha   90.00
_cell.angle_beta   90.00
_cell.angle_gamma   90.00
#
_symmetry.space_group_name_H-M   'P 1'
#
loop_
_entity.id
_entity.type
_entity.pdbx_description
1 polymer ?
#
loop_
_entity_poly.entity_id
_entity_poly.type
_entity_poly.pdbx_seq_one_letter_code
_entity_poly.pdbx_strand_id
1 'polypeptide(L)'
;MTPLSGIQQNMQRGATYHRLTVDRGAQRGNVFGTREGEAPRSPQELALSAPRHSAVINGGYFVHKGGLQTDTGETIHGLGRPVGPTHTRSDHTPVPSPWQGDYGRLTVGHNTGLSSGPLLMHGGRLPDIPDHDRFKYRLGSAGENPLNSRAGALTHASDHNERAAVSIDLDSRTLRMHTLTAGGQRHLGGTMRQWQQIVAHGSGPRRQVDGFTHVARASALNLDGGGSVFMGVRTSTGIRQISRGGNPTEAIRPVANVIASKSPR
;
A
#
# COMPACT_ATOMS: atom_id res chain seq x y z
N MET A 1 10.11 -23.39 -8.18
CA MET A 1 8.79 -22.84 -7.78
C MET A 1 8.43 -21.69 -8.73
N THR A 2 7.24 -21.69 -9.33
CA THR A 2 6.79 -20.61 -10.23
C THR A 2 6.28 -19.41 -9.43
N PRO A 3 6.27 -18.19 -10.00
CA PRO A 3 5.66 -17.02 -9.34
C PRO A 3 4.22 -17.26 -8.88
N LEU A 4 3.40 -17.92 -9.70
CA LEU A 4 2.01 -18.24 -9.37
C LEU A 4 1.91 -19.18 -8.16
N SER A 5 2.69 -20.27 -8.15
CA SER A 5 2.69 -21.21 -7.02
C SER A 5 3.15 -20.56 -5.72
N GLY A 6 4.15 -19.67 -5.77
CA GLY A 6 4.61 -18.94 -4.58
C GLY A 6 3.57 -17.94 -4.05
N ILE A 7 2.81 -17.29 -4.94
CA ILE A 7 1.68 -16.45 -4.54
C ILE A 7 0.61 -17.30 -3.86
N GLN A 8 0.18 -18.39 -4.50
CA GLN A 8 -0.91 -19.25 -4.00
C GLN A 8 -0.58 -19.89 -2.64
N GLN A 9 0.67 -20.29 -2.40
CA GLN A 9 1.10 -20.85 -1.11
C GLN A 9 1.02 -19.87 0.05
N ASN A 10 1.05 -18.56 -0.22
CA ASN A 10 0.96 -17.51 0.79
C ASN A 10 -0.44 -16.90 0.90
N MET A 11 -1.40 -17.37 0.10
CA MET A 11 -2.79 -16.91 0.13
C MET A 11 -3.68 -17.85 0.94
N GLN A 12 -4.62 -17.27 1.67
CA GLN A 12 -5.72 -18.04 2.27
C GLN A 12 -6.75 -18.42 1.21
N ARG A 13 -7.42 -19.56 1.40
CA ARG A 13 -8.53 -19.98 0.54
C ARG A 13 -9.66 -18.94 0.64
N GLY A 14 -10.17 -18.49 -0.50
CA GLY A 14 -11.21 -17.44 -0.57
C GLY A 14 -10.66 -16.02 -0.73
N ALA A 15 -9.35 -15.81 -0.57
CA ALA A 15 -8.70 -14.57 -0.96
C ALA A 15 -8.51 -14.50 -2.48
N THR A 16 -8.53 -13.29 -3.03
CA THR A 16 -8.24 -13.02 -4.44
C THR A 16 -7.07 -12.06 -4.56
N TYR A 17 -6.09 -12.43 -5.37
CA TYR A 17 -4.94 -11.58 -5.70
C TYR A 17 -5.10 -11.02 -7.11
N HIS A 18 -4.96 -9.71 -7.25
CA HIS A 18 -4.90 -9.06 -8.55
C HIS A 18 -3.57 -8.32 -8.72
N ARG A 19 -3.11 -8.28 -9.97
CA ARG A 19 -1.92 -7.51 -10.36
C ARG A 19 -2.19 -6.76 -11.66
N LEU A 20 -1.96 -5.45 -11.65
CA LEU A 20 -1.79 -4.67 -12.87
C LEU A 20 -0.30 -4.42 -13.11
N THR A 21 0.13 -4.59 -14.36
CA THR A 21 1.50 -4.32 -14.80
C THR A 21 1.48 -3.20 -15.81
N VAL A 22 2.27 -2.16 -15.57
CA VAL A 22 2.45 -1.03 -16.48
C VAL A 22 3.91 -1.03 -16.92
N ASP A 23 4.13 -1.48 -18.16
CA ASP A 23 5.46 -1.46 -18.76
C ASP A 23 6.03 -0.04 -18.77
N ARG A 24 7.29 0.09 -18.34
CA ARG A 24 7.98 1.37 -18.10
C ARG A 24 7.17 2.40 -17.28
N GLY A 25 6.18 1.92 -16.51
CA GLY A 25 5.19 2.76 -15.84
C GLY A 25 5.77 3.67 -14.75
N ALA A 26 6.93 3.36 -14.20
CA ALA A 26 7.59 4.21 -13.21
C ALA A 26 8.00 5.58 -13.78
N GLN A 27 8.20 5.68 -15.11
CA GLN A 27 8.55 6.95 -15.78
C GLN A 27 7.37 7.93 -15.86
N ARG A 28 6.13 7.42 -15.78
CA ARG A 28 4.89 8.20 -15.83
C ARG A 28 3.97 7.89 -14.66
N GLY A 29 4.57 7.47 -13.54
CA GLY A 29 3.87 7.28 -12.28
C GLY A 29 3.67 8.63 -11.59
N ASN A 30 2.47 8.87 -11.04
CA ASN A 30 2.20 10.05 -10.24
C ASN A 30 1.22 9.72 -9.10
N VAL A 31 1.15 10.59 -8.09
CA VAL A 31 0.21 10.51 -6.98
C VAL A 31 -0.80 11.63 -7.12
N PHE A 32 -2.07 11.29 -7.02
CA PHE A 32 -3.19 12.23 -7.07
C PHE A 32 -3.89 12.17 -5.72
N GLY A 33 -4.18 13.32 -5.12
CA GLY A 33 -4.73 13.35 -3.78
C GLY A 33 -5.60 14.56 -3.52
N THR A 34 -6.14 14.59 -2.30
CA THR A 34 -6.87 15.73 -1.76
C THR A 34 -5.91 16.89 -1.49
N ARG A 35 -6.46 18.09 -1.31
CA ARG A 35 -5.72 19.31 -0.97
C ARG A 35 -5.57 19.45 0.55
N GLU A 36 -4.77 20.43 0.97
CA GLU A 36 -4.60 20.75 2.39
C GLU A 36 -5.94 21.03 3.06
N GLY A 37 -6.12 20.52 4.28
CA GLY A 37 -7.38 20.61 5.03
C GLY A 37 -8.54 19.78 4.47
N GLU A 38 -8.47 19.22 3.26
CA GLU A 38 -9.56 18.43 2.69
C GLU A 38 -9.68 17.04 3.33
N ALA A 39 -10.93 16.63 3.56
CA ALA A 39 -11.30 15.30 3.99
C ALA A 39 -10.95 14.24 2.91
N PRO A 40 -10.73 12.97 3.30
CA PRO A 40 -10.48 11.89 2.35
C PRO A 40 -11.69 11.68 1.43
N ARG A 41 -11.45 11.24 0.20
CA ARG A 41 -12.47 11.08 -0.84
C ARG A 41 -12.53 9.67 -1.38
N SER A 42 -13.61 9.34 -2.09
CA SER A 42 -13.71 8.08 -2.82
C SER A 42 -12.48 7.89 -3.74
N PRO A 43 -11.82 6.71 -3.74
CA PRO A 43 -10.68 6.46 -4.61
C PRO A 43 -11.06 6.55 -6.10
N GLN A 44 -12.30 6.22 -6.46
CA GLN A 44 -12.80 6.40 -7.83
C GLN A 44 -12.81 7.87 -8.25
N GLU A 45 -13.23 8.78 -7.36
CA GLU A 45 -13.25 10.22 -7.65
C GLU A 45 -11.84 10.76 -7.85
N LEU A 46 -10.91 10.42 -6.95
CA LEU A 46 -9.51 10.84 -7.07
C LEU A 46 -8.85 10.27 -8.33
N ALA A 47 -9.19 9.04 -8.70
CA ALA A 47 -8.70 8.40 -9.91
C ALA A 47 -9.11 9.13 -11.20
N LEU A 48 -10.18 9.94 -11.19
CA LEU A 48 -10.59 10.76 -12.33
C LEU A 48 -9.60 11.91 -12.62
N SER A 49 -8.72 12.26 -11.69
CA SER A 49 -7.66 13.25 -11.93
C SER A 49 -6.46 12.68 -12.70
N ALA A 50 -6.21 11.36 -12.60
CA ALA A 50 -5.07 10.69 -13.26
C ALA A 50 -5.27 10.59 -14.77
N PRO A 51 -4.28 10.70 -15.66
CA PRO A 51 -4.51 10.68 -17.12
C PRO A 51 -5.37 9.51 -17.65
N ARG A 52 -6.12 9.70 -18.73
CA ARG A 52 -6.89 8.61 -19.37
C ARG A 52 -5.99 7.43 -19.74
N HIS A 53 -6.51 6.22 -19.59
CA HIS A 53 -5.83 4.93 -19.79
C HIS A 53 -4.70 4.66 -18.78
N SER A 54 -4.75 5.25 -17.60
CA SER A 54 -3.83 4.92 -16.50
C SER A 54 -4.36 3.76 -15.67
N ALA A 55 -3.46 2.88 -15.23
CA ALA A 55 -3.72 2.02 -14.07
C ALA A 55 -3.73 2.89 -12.81
N VAL A 56 -4.57 2.55 -11.83
CA VAL A 56 -4.71 3.27 -10.57
C VAL A 56 -4.83 2.29 -9.41
N ILE A 57 -4.20 2.61 -8.29
CA ILE A 57 -4.30 1.92 -7.00
C ILE A 57 -4.46 2.95 -5.88
N ASN A 58 -5.09 2.59 -4.75
CA ASN A 58 -5.11 3.46 -3.58
C ASN A 58 -3.67 3.83 -3.13
N GLY A 59 -3.54 4.90 -2.35
CA GLY A 59 -2.25 5.38 -1.91
C GLY A 59 -1.91 5.03 -0.45
N GLY A 60 -1.05 5.85 0.15
CA GLY A 60 -0.46 5.59 1.47
C GLY A 60 -1.37 5.94 2.65
N TYR A 61 -0.82 5.79 3.84
CA TYR A 61 -1.55 6.05 5.07
C TYR A 61 -1.89 7.53 5.29
N PHE A 62 -2.97 7.75 6.03
CA PHE A 62 -3.47 9.07 6.40
C PHE A 62 -4.24 8.98 7.72
N VAL A 63 -4.53 10.13 8.32
CA VAL A 63 -5.38 10.27 9.51
C VAL A 63 -6.82 9.95 9.13
N HIS A 64 -7.22 8.69 9.32
CA HIS A 64 -8.50 8.15 8.85
C HIS A 64 -9.63 8.20 9.88
N LYS A 65 -9.32 8.50 11.15
CA LYS A 65 -10.29 8.65 12.24
C LYS A 65 -9.80 9.72 13.22
N GLY A 66 -10.73 10.27 14.00
CA GLY A 66 -10.41 11.22 15.07
C GLY A 66 -9.71 10.53 16.25
N GLY A 67 -9.09 11.33 17.11
CA GLY A 67 -8.42 10.86 18.33
C GLY A 67 -7.06 10.18 18.12
N LEU A 68 -6.54 10.18 16.88
CA LEU A 68 -5.18 9.72 16.61
C LEU A 68 -4.16 10.72 17.16
N GLN A 69 -3.00 10.24 17.60
CA GLN A 69 -1.99 11.04 18.30
C GLN A 69 -0.65 11.07 17.56
N THR A 70 0.13 12.12 17.80
CA THR A 70 1.55 12.22 17.46
C THR A 70 2.42 11.48 18.49
N ASP A 71 3.73 11.43 18.28
CA ASP A 71 4.67 10.85 19.25
C ASP A 71 4.74 11.62 20.58
N THR A 72 4.38 12.90 20.59
CA THR A 72 4.32 13.72 21.81
C THR A 72 3.01 13.55 22.58
N GLY A 73 2.09 12.72 22.08
CA GLY A 73 0.76 12.51 22.68
C GLY A 73 -0.28 13.56 22.28
N GLU A 74 0.08 14.53 21.43
CA GLU A 74 -0.85 15.52 20.92
C GLU A 74 -1.89 14.86 20.01
N THR A 75 -3.18 15.18 20.22
CA THR A 75 -4.26 14.71 19.35
C THR A 75 -4.18 15.43 18.00
N ILE A 76 -4.14 14.65 16.92
CA ILE A 76 -4.12 15.16 15.56
C ILE A 76 -5.54 15.59 15.18
N HIS A 77 -5.70 16.88 14.93
CA HIS A 77 -6.92 17.45 14.37
C HIS A 77 -6.87 17.42 12.83
N GLY A 78 -8.02 17.11 12.21
CA GLY A 78 -8.19 17.07 10.75
C GLY A 78 -8.01 15.69 10.14
N LEU A 79 -9.11 15.14 9.61
CA LEU A 79 -9.09 13.89 8.84
C LEU A 79 -8.46 14.11 7.45
N GLY A 80 -7.88 13.05 6.88
CA GLY A 80 -7.33 13.07 5.53
C GLY A 80 -5.87 13.50 5.44
N ARG A 81 -5.27 14.01 6.52
CA ARG A 81 -3.85 14.37 6.58
C ARG A 81 -2.97 13.15 6.28
N PRO A 82 -2.09 13.18 5.26
CA PRO A 82 -1.18 12.08 4.96
C PRO A 82 -0.22 11.79 6.10
N VAL A 83 0.20 10.53 6.24
CA VAL A 83 1.31 10.15 7.13
C VAL A 83 2.62 10.19 6.34
N GLY A 84 3.52 11.06 6.78
CA GLY A 84 4.78 11.37 6.11
C GLY A 84 4.60 12.29 4.89
N PRO A 85 5.71 12.80 4.34
CA PRO A 85 5.65 13.73 3.21
C PRO A 85 4.97 13.13 1.98
N THR A 86 4.20 13.97 1.29
CA THR A 86 3.66 13.77 -0.06
C THR A 86 3.84 15.06 -0.84
N HIS A 87 3.92 14.98 -2.16
CA HIS A 87 4.02 16.17 -3.00
C HIS A 87 2.68 16.90 -3.18
N THR A 88 1.55 16.27 -2.79
CA THR A 88 0.20 16.83 -2.98
C THR A 88 -0.27 17.72 -1.83
N ARG A 89 0.38 17.64 -0.65
CA ARG A 89 -0.04 18.31 0.59
C ARG A 89 1.18 18.58 1.49
N SER A 90 1.28 19.78 2.07
CA SER A 90 2.31 20.08 3.08
C SER A 90 1.90 19.78 4.51
N ASP A 91 0.59 19.71 4.80
CA ASP A 91 -0.01 19.49 6.13
C ASP A 91 0.05 18.03 6.64
N HIS A 92 1.03 17.25 6.20
CA HIS A 92 1.22 15.87 6.65
C HIS A 92 1.50 15.76 8.16
N THR A 93 1.24 14.59 8.73
CA THR A 93 1.69 14.22 10.08
C THR A 93 2.98 13.39 9.97
N PRO A 94 3.96 13.52 10.88
CA PRO A 94 5.18 12.71 10.80
C PRO A 94 4.90 11.21 10.92
N VAL A 95 5.81 10.40 10.40
CA VAL A 95 5.79 8.95 10.65
C VAL A 95 6.13 8.72 12.13
N PRO A 96 5.33 7.95 12.89
CA PRO A 96 5.61 7.72 14.29
C PRO A 96 6.96 7.02 14.50
N SER A 97 7.71 7.47 15.49
CA SER A 97 9.08 7.05 15.80
C SER A 97 9.29 5.53 15.82
N PRO A 98 8.39 4.71 16.38
CA PRO A 98 8.54 3.25 16.40
C PRO A 98 8.61 2.61 15.01
N TRP A 99 8.15 3.29 13.95
CA TRP A 99 8.12 2.75 12.59
C TRP A 99 8.83 3.60 11.54
N GLN A 100 9.56 4.66 11.93
CA GLN A 100 10.28 5.50 10.98
C GLN A 100 11.21 4.69 10.07
N GLY A 101 11.90 3.70 10.63
CA GLY A 101 12.80 2.80 9.88
C GLY A 101 12.08 1.78 8.98
N ASP A 102 10.79 1.53 9.20
CA ASP A 102 10.01 0.60 8.38
C ASP A 102 9.31 1.29 7.21
N TYR A 103 9.14 2.61 7.27
CA TYR A 103 8.50 3.37 6.20
C TYR A 103 9.46 3.55 5.01
N GLY A 104 8.88 3.45 3.81
CA GLY A 104 9.55 3.77 2.56
C GLY A 104 8.91 4.98 1.87
N ARG A 105 9.55 5.42 0.79
CA ARG A 105 9.07 6.53 -0.04
C ARG A 105 8.98 6.10 -1.50
N LEU A 106 7.90 6.51 -2.16
CA LEU A 106 7.79 6.52 -3.61
C LEU A 106 8.12 7.93 -4.09
N THR A 107 9.07 8.05 -5.01
CA THR A 107 9.48 9.33 -5.60
C THR A 107 8.82 9.53 -6.96
N VAL A 108 8.34 10.75 -7.23
CA VAL A 108 7.85 11.18 -8.54
C VAL A 108 8.80 12.27 -9.03
N GLY A 109 9.57 11.96 -10.08
CA GLY A 109 10.72 12.79 -10.45
C GLY A 109 11.72 12.88 -9.28
N HIS A 110 12.06 14.10 -8.87
CA HIS A 110 12.96 14.36 -7.74
C HIS A 110 12.22 14.57 -6.40
N ASN A 111 10.89 14.59 -6.41
CA ASN A 111 10.09 14.87 -5.22
C ASN A 111 9.58 13.60 -4.55
N THR A 112 9.36 13.66 -3.24
CA THR A 112 8.67 12.58 -2.53
C THR A 112 7.21 12.58 -2.97
N GLY A 113 6.85 11.57 -3.75
CA GLY A 113 5.49 11.38 -4.23
C GLY A 113 4.56 11.00 -3.09
N LEU A 114 4.97 10.00 -2.30
CA LEU A 114 4.21 9.42 -1.20
C LEU A 114 5.17 8.78 -0.19
N SER A 115 4.86 8.87 1.10
CA SER A 115 5.42 8.04 2.17
C SER A 115 4.42 6.98 2.61
N SER A 116 4.86 5.73 2.81
CA SER A 116 3.97 4.66 3.29
C SER A 116 4.81 3.53 3.90
N GLY A 117 4.17 2.59 4.57
CA GLY A 117 4.86 1.51 5.24
C GLY A 117 4.06 0.21 5.36
N PRO A 118 4.72 -0.89 5.72
CA PRO A 118 6.18 -1.04 5.73
C PRO A 118 6.76 -1.17 4.30
N LEU A 119 8.07 -0.96 4.19
CA LEU A 119 8.87 -1.31 3.02
C LEU A 119 8.89 -2.84 2.88
N LEU A 120 8.34 -3.34 1.78
CA LEU A 120 8.22 -4.78 1.55
C LEU A 120 9.47 -5.34 0.88
N MET A 121 10.11 -4.55 0.02
CA MET A 121 11.29 -4.99 -0.71
C MET A 121 12.15 -3.79 -1.10
N HIS A 122 13.48 -3.95 -1.08
CA HIS A 122 14.43 -2.94 -1.51
C HIS A 122 15.51 -3.57 -2.38
N GLY A 123 15.54 -3.23 -3.67
CA GLY A 123 16.55 -3.74 -4.60
C GLY A 123 16.57 -5.29 -4.68
N GLY A 124 15.42 -5.93 -4.54
CA GLY A 124 15.28 -7.39 -4.53
C GLY A 124 15.47 -8.07 -3.16
N ARG A 125 15.90 -7.32 -2.13
CA ARG A 125 16.00 -7.83 -0.75
C ARG A 125 14.70 -7.60 0.00
N LEU A 126 14.30 -8.59 0.80
CA LEU A 126 13.12 -8.51 1.67
C LEU A 126 13.59 -8.12 3.08
N PRO A 127 13.31 -6.89 3.56
CA PRO A 127 13.56 -6.54 4.96
C PRO A 127 12.80 -7.50 5.87
N ASP A 128 13.36 -7.85 7.02
CA ASP A 128 12.59 -8.63 7.99
C ASP A 128 11.41 -7.80 8.50
N ILE A 129 10.26 -8.45 8.63
CA ILE A 129 9.08 -7.90 9.29
C ILE A 129 8.96 -8.68 10.60
N PRO A 130 9.68 -8.27 11.66
CA PRO A 130 9.82 -9.08 12.85
C PRO A 130 8.47 -9.26 13.53
N ASP A 131 8.27 -10.42 14.17
CA ASP A 131 7.09 -10.68 15.01
C ASP A 131 7.21 -9.96 16.37
N HIS A 132 7.37 -8.64 16.31
CA HIS A 132 7.52 -7.78 17.48
C HIS A 132 6.17 -7.19 17.88
N ASP A 133 5.94 -7.03 19.18
CA ASP A 133 4.74 -6.41 19.76
C ASP A 133 4.34 -5.07 19.11
N ARG A 134 5.29 -4.25 18.63
CA ARG A 134 5.01 -3.00 17.90
C ARG A 134 4.24 -3.20 16.59
N PHE A 135 4.13 -4.43 16.10
CA PHE A 135 3.38 -4.81 14.90
C PHE A 135 2.11 -5.60 15.20
N LYS A 136 1.71 -5.71 16.47
CA LYS A 136 0.54 -6.47 16.92
C LYS A 136 -0.56 -5.52 17.43
N TYR A 137 -1.80 -5.73 17.00
CA TYR A 137 -2.93 -4.90 17.40
C TYR A 137 -3.31 -5.16 18.85
N ARG A 138 -3.14 -6.41 19.31
CA ARG A 138 -3.39 -6.84 20.69
C ARG A 138 -2.13 -7.46 21.29
N LEU A 139 -1.87 -7.16 22.55
CA LEU A 139 -0.74 -7.67 23.32
C LEU A 139 -1.21 -8.77 24.30
N GLY A 140 -1.88 -9.79 23.76
CA GLY A 140 -2.44 -10.89 24.57
C GLY A 140 -3.42 -10.39 25.64
N SER A 141 -3.16 -10.75 26.91
CA SER A 141 -3.97 -10.35 28.06
C SER A 141 -3.87 -8.86 28.42
N ALA A 142 -2.90 -8.13 27.89
CA ALA A 142 -2.73 -6.69 28.14
C ALA A 142 -3.69 -5.80 27.34
N GLY A 143 -4.49 -6.38 26.42
CA GLY A 143 -5.49 -5.64 25.65
C GLY A 143 -4.96 -5.01 24.35
N GLU A 144 -5.57 -3.90 23.93
CA GLU A 144 -5.18 -3.19 22.71
C GLU A 144 -3.78 -2.57 22.87
N ASN A 145 -2.96 -2.69 21.84
CA ASN A 145 -1.64 -2.09 21.84
C ASN A 145 -1.76 -0.55 21.90
N PRO A 146 -1.18 0.12 22.91
CA PRO A 146 -1.29 1.57 23.06
C PRO A 146 -0.70 2.32 21.85
N LEU A 147 0.21 1.71 21.09
CA LEU A 147 0.75 2.30 19.87
C LEU A 147 -0.30 2.44 18.74
N ASN A 148 -1.44 1.76 18.84
CA ASN A 148 -2.54 1.86 17.88
C ASN A 148 -3.23 3.23 17.88
N SER A 149 -3.01 4.06 18.91
CA SER A 149 -3.49 5.44 18.91
C SER A 149 -2.74 6.34 17.92
N ARG A 150 -1.59 5.92 17.38
CA ARG A 150 -0.75 6.76 16.50
C ARG A 150 -1.22 6.74 15.05
N ALA A 151 -1.22 7.90 14.40
CA ALA A 151 -1.50 7.96 12.96
C ALA A 151 -0.37 7.30 12.16
N GLY A 152 -0.71 6.30 11.34
CA GLY A 152 0.30 5.50 10.63
C GLY A 152 0.93 4.41 11.49
N ALA A 153 0.27 4.01 12.58
CA ALA A 153 0.67 2.82 13.29
C ALA A 153 0.70 1.59 12.37
N LEU A 154 1.71 0.74 12.54
CA LEU A 154 1.82 -0.56 11.86
C LEU A 154 1.43 -1.73 12.76
N THR A 155 0.70 -1.47 13.85
CA THR A 155 0.20 -2.50 14.78
C THR A 155 -0.70 -3.54 14.10
N HIS A 156 -1.26 -3.25 12.93
CA HIS A 156 -2.04 -4.20 12.11
C HIS A 156 -1.19 -5.09 11.19
N ALA A 157 0.14 -5.00 11.23
CA ALA A 157 1.00 -5.75 10.31
C ALA A 157 0.95 -7.27 10.58
N SER A 158 0.82 -7.69 11.84
CA SER A 158 0.74 -9.12 12.19
C SER A 158 -0.63 -9.73 11.92
N ASP A 159 -1.68 -8.91 11.81
CA ASP A 159 -3.04 -9.38 11.60
C ASP A 159 -3.30 -9.74 10.13
N HIS A 160 -4.21 -10.68 9.90
CA HIS A 160 -4.73 -10.92 8.56
C HIS A 160 -5.60 -9.73 8.14
N ASN A 161 -5.33 -9.19 6.94
CA ASN A 161 -6.12 -8.10 6.38
C ASN A 161 -6.04 -8.08 4.85
N GLU A 162 -6.94 -7.34 4.21
CA GLU A 162 -6.82 -7.03 2.80
C GLU A 162 -5.67 -6.02 2.60
N ARG A 163 -4.89 -6.19 1.53
CA ARG A 163 -3.61 -5.49 1.34
C ARG A 163 -3.50 -4.86 -0.04
N ALA A 164 -2.73 -3.78 -0.11
CA ALA A 164 -2.37 -3.10 -1.34
C ALA A 164 -0.87 -2.77 -1.33
N ALA A 165 -0.24 -2.80 -2.50
CA ALA A 165 1.17 -2.45 -2.65
C ALA A 165 1.47 -2.02 -4.08
N VAL A 166 2.56 -1.28 -4.22
CA VAL A 166 3.22 -1.06 -5.51
C VAL A 166 4.62 -1.65 -5.48
N SER A 167 5.06 -2.19 -6.62
CA SER A 167 6.46 -2.55 -6.84
C SER A 167 6.96 -1.92 -8.13
N ILE A 168 8.26 -1.61 -8.15
CA ILE A 168 8.96 -1.09 -9.31
C ILE A 168 10.17 -1.98 -9.55
N ASP A 169 10.23 -2.55 -10.74
CA ASP A 169 11.45 -3.17 -11.26
C ASP A 169 12.41 -2.05 -11.70
N LEU A 170 13.59 -2.00 -11.09
CA LEU A 170 14.52 -0.89 -11.24
C LEU A 170 15.22 -0.88 -12.60
N ASP A 171 15.34 -2.04 -13.23
CA ASP A 171 16.02 -2.20 -14.52
C ASP A 171 15.07 -1.84 -15.67
N SER A 172 13.90 -2.47 -15.72
CA SER A 172 12.88 -2.23 -16.76
C SER A 172 12.03 -0.98 -16.51
N ARG A 173 12.08 -0.42 -15.30
CA ARG A 173 11.17 0.65 -14.83
C ARG A 173 9.69 0.26 -14.89
N THR A 174 9.40 -1.05 -14.92
CA THR A 174 8.04 -1.56 -14.89
C THR A 174 7.43 -1.32 -13.51
N LEU A 175 6.28 -0.66 -13.47
CA LEU A 175 5.49 -0.49 -12.26
C LEU A 175 4.42 -1.58 -12.20
N ARG A 176 4.26 -2.21 -11.03
CA ARG A 176 3.23 -3.19 -10.76
C ARG A 176 2.40 -2.75 -9.55
N MET A 177 1.09 -2.88 -9.68
CA MET A 177 0.13 -2.63 -8.62
C MET A 177 -0.42 -3.97 -8.16
N HIS A 178 -0.47 -4.17 -6.86
CA HIS A 178 -0.81 -5.44 -6.23
C HIS A 178 -1.94 -5.24 -5.24
N THR A 179 -2.94 -6.11 -5.28
CA THR A 179 -3.99 -6.17 -4.24
C THR A 179 -4.26 -7.60 -3.82
N LEU A 180 -4.59 -7.77 -2.54
CA LEU A 180 -5.11 -9.00 -1.94
C LEU A 180 -6.42 -8.66 -1.24
N THR A 181 -7.54 -9.19 -1.73
CA THR A 181 -8.90 -8.86 -1.28
C THR A 181 -9.68 -10.10 -0.91
N ALA A 182 -10.62 -9.97 0.04
CA ALA A 182 -11.44 -11.06 0.56
C ALA A 182 -12.89 -10.64 0.86
N GLY A 183 -13.37 -9.58 0.21
CA GLY A 183 -14.76 -9.10 0.37
C GLY A 183 -15.08 -8.66 1.79
N GLY A 184 -14.11 -8.05 2.47
CA GLY A 184 -14.24 -7.61 3.86
C GLY A 184 -13.98 -8.68 4.92
N GLN A 185 -13.77 -9.95 4.53
CA GLN A 185 -13.41 -11.03 5.44
C GLN A 185 -11.93 -10.96 5.81
N ARG A 186 -11.58 -10.09 6.76
CA ARG A 186 -10.17 -9.81 7.14
C ARG A 186 -9.35 -11.04 7.48
N HIS A 187 -9.96 -12.05 8.11
CA HIS A 187 -9.30 -13.31 8.49
C HIS A 187 -8.81 -14.13 7.28
N LEU A 188 -9.41 -13.94 6.10
CA LEU A 188 -8.96 -14.53 4.83
C LEU A 188 -7.94 -13.64 4.10
N GLY A 189 -7.60 -12.47 4.66
CA GLY A 189 -6.54 -11.62 4.14
C GLY A 189 -5.15 -12.21 4.36
N GLY A 190 -4.11 -11.38 4.20
CA GLY A 190 -2.73 -11.77 4.47
C GLY A 190 -2.16 -11.01 5.67
N THR A 191 -1.32 -11.69 6.46
CA THR A 191 -0.38 -11.00 7.34
C THR A 191 0.63 -10.22 6.50
N MET A 192 1.34 -9.25 7.08
CA MET A 192 2.32 -8.48 6.32
C MET A 192 3.48 -9.36 5.82
N ARG A 193 3.86 -10.40 6.56
CA ARG A 193 4.88 -11.38 6.13
C ARG A 193 4.42 -12.18 4.92
N GLN A 194 3.19 -12.70 4.92
CA GLN A 194 2.59 -13.35 3.76
C GLN A 194 2.49 -12.38 2.58
N TRP A 195 2.06 -11.14 2.84
CA TRP A 195 1.93 -10.11 1.83
C TRP A 195 3.25 -9.75 1.16
N GLN A 196 4.32 -9.59 1.95
CA GLN A 196 5.67 -9.38 1.44
C GLN A 196 6.09 -10.49 0.49
N GLN A 197 5.84 -11.75 0.82
CA GLN A 197 6.15 -12.89 -0.05
C GLN A 197 5.32 -12.85 -1.34
N ILE A 198 4.00 -12.63 -1.25
CA ILE A 198 3.12 -12.49 -2.41
C ILE A 198 3.62 -11.39 -3.34
N VAL A 199 3.93 -10.20 -2.82
CA VAL A 199 4.45 -9.08 -3.61
C VAL A 199 5.81 -9.43 -4.22
N ALA A 200 6.71 -10.05 -3.47
CA ALA A 200 8.02 -10.46 -3.97
C ALA A 200 7.90 -11.44 -5.16
N HIS A 201 6.99 -12.42 -5.08
CA HIS A 201 6.69 -13.32 -6.19
C HIS A 201 5.98 -12.59 -7.35
N GLY A 202 5.12 -11.63 -7.06
CA GLY A 202 4.39 -10.84 -8.04
C GLY A 202 5.23 -9.78 -8.77
N SER A 203 6.39 -9.39 -8.21
CA SER A 203 7.19 -8.24 -8.67
C SER A 203 8.08 -8.54 -9.88
N GLY A 204 8.30 -9.80 -10.25
CA GLY A 204 9.13 -10.14 -11.42
C GLY A 204 9.67 -11.57 -11.36
N PRO A 205 10.36 -12.03 -12.43
CA PRO A 205 10.99 -13.34 -12.44
C PRO A 205 12.04 -13.43 -11.33
N ARG A 206 11.99 -14.51 -10.55
CA ARG A 206 13.08 -14.92 -9.67
C ARG A 206 14.10 -15.67 -10.54
N ARG A 207 15.33 -15.17 -10.63
CA ARG A 207 16.44 -15.91 -11.23
C ARG A 207 17.21 -16.56 -10.10
N GLN A 208 17.47 -17.86 -10.19
CA GLN A 208 18.55 -18.44 -9.41
C GLN A 208 19.86 -18.07 -10.10
N VAL A 209 20.75 -17.42 -9.37
CA VAL A 209 22.14 -17.21 -9.76
C VAL A 209 22.96 -17.72 -8.58
N ASP A 210 23.85 -18.69 -8.85
CA ASP A 210 24.78 -19.26 -7.87
C ASP A 210 24.15 -19.78 -6.57
N GLY A 211 22.99 -20.44 -6.66
CA GLY A 211 22.28 -21.01 -5.50
C GLY A 211 21.50 -19.99 -4.66
N PHE A 212 21.57 -18.69 -4.97
CA PHE A 212 20.79 -17.65 -4.33
C PHE A 212 19.56 -17.28 -5.16
N THR A 213 18.41 -17.11 -4.50
CA THR A 213 17.20 -16.60 -5.15
C THR A 213 17.33 -15.10 -5.34
N HIS A 214 17.74 -14.67 -6.54
CA HIS A 214 17.66 -13.28 -6.94
C HIS A 214 16.23 -12.96 -7.40
N VAL A 215 15.50 -12.18 -6.59
CA VAL A 215 14.34 -11.44 -7.11
C VAL A 215 14.88 -10.39 -8.07
N ALA A 216 14.19 -10.12 -9.19
CA ALA A 216 14.48 -8.95 -10.03
C ALA A 216 14.75 -7.74 -9.13
N ARG A 217 15.71 -6.85 -9.49
CA ARG A 217 16.09 -5.69 -8.68
C ARG A 217 14.88 -4.77 -8.55
N ALA A 218 14.02 -5.05 -7.59
CA ALA A 218 12.73 -4.43 -7.45
C ALA A 218 12.60 -3.87 -6.04
N SER A 219 11.89 -2.76 -5.93
CA SER A 219 11.53 -2.17 -4.64
C SER A 219 10.02 -2.15 -4.53
N ALA A 220 9.49 -2.45 -3.36
CA ALA A 220 8.05 -2.54 -3.13
C ALA A 220 7.64 -1.89 -1.82
N LEU A 221 6.52 -1.17 -1.87
CA LEU A 221 5.98 -0.39 -0.77
C LEU A 221 4.56 -0.84 -0.47
N ASN A 222 4.27 -1.14 0.80
CA ASN A 222 2.90 -1.39 1.24
C ASN A 222 2.10 -0.08 1.26
N LEU A 223 0.80 -0.18 0.98
CA LEU A 223 -0.15 0.94 0.90
C LEU A 223 -1.27 0.76 1.92
N ASP A 224 -2.22 1.70 1.94
CA ASP A 224 -3.37 1.57 2.83
C ASP A 224 -4.21 0.32 2.51
N GLY A 225 -4.65 -0.36 3.55
CA GLY A 225 -5.23 -1.72 3.47
C GLY A 225 -6.71 -1.77 3.85
N GLY A 226 -7.21 -2.99 4.07
CA GLY A 226 -8.60 -3.22 4.49
C GLY A 226 -9.62 -2.63 3.52
N GLY A 227 -10.61 -1.93 4.06
CA GLY A 227 -11.68 -1.30 3.26
C GLY A 227 -11.22 -0.21 2.29
N SER A 228 -9.99 0.28 2.40
CA SER A 228 -9.41 1.28 1.51
C SER A 228 -8.77 0.68 0.25
N VAL A 229 -8.59 -0.65 0.20
CA VAL A 229 -7.97 -1.30 -0.97
C VAL A 229 -8.80 -1.00 -2.22
N PHE A 230 -8.15 -0.44 -3.23
CA PHE A 230 -8.78 -0.14 -4.50
C PHE A 230 -7.77 -0.29 -5.62
N MET A 231 -8.17 -0.93 -6.72
CA MET A 231 -7.41 -0.93 -7.96
C MET A 231 -8.35 -0.85 -9.15
N GLY A 232 -7.95 -0.11 -10.18
CA GLY A 232 -8.73 0.05 -11.40
C GLY A 232 -7.92 0.61 -12.56
N VAL A 233 -8.61 0.86 -13.68
CA VAL A 233 -8.05 1.52 -14.85
C VAL A 233 -8.96 2.70 -15.21
N ARG A 234 -8.38 3.90 -15.35
CA ARG A 234 -9.12 5.05 -15.89
C ARG A 234 -9.36 4.83 -17.38
N THR A 235 -10.60 4.67 -17.80
CA THR A 235 -11.01 4.56 -19.19
C THR A 235 -11.30 5.94 -19.79
N SER A 236 -11.85 6.00 -21.00
CA SER A 236 -12.36 7.24 -21.59
C SER A 236 -13.61 7.78 -20.89
N THR A 237 -14.41 6.90 -20.29
CA THR A 237 -15.75 7.20 -19.74
C THR A 237 -15.81 7.18 -18.21
N GLY A 238 -14.77 6.69 -17.52
CA GLY A 238 -14.78 6.62 -16.07
C GLY A 238 -13.67 5.74 -15.52
N ILE A 239 -13.94 5.05 -14.41
CA ILE A 239 -13.00 4.11 -13.79
C ILE A 239 -13.57 2.70 -13.88
N ARG A 240 -12.83 1.79 -14.53
CA ARG A 240 -13.12 0.36 -14.48
C ARG A 240 -12.43 -0.23 -13.27
N GLN A 241 -13.20 -0.56 -12.24
CA GLN A 241 -12.70 -1.22 -11.04
C GLN A 241 -12.25 -2.65 -11.35
N ILE A 242 -11.12 -3.06 -10.78
CA ILE A 242 -10.58 -4.42 -10.86
C ILE A 242 -10.69 -5.12 -9.51
N SER A 243 -10.33 -4.42 -8.42
CA SER A 243 -10.42 -4.97 -7.09
C SER A 243 -10.85 -3.90 -6.09
N ARG A 244 -11.56 -4.33 -5.05
CA ARG A 244 -11.92 -3.50 -3.90
C ARG A 244 -11.76 -4.29 -2.61
N GLY A 245 -11.38 -3.60 -1.54
CA GLY A 245 -11.49 -4.13 -0.19
C GLY A 245 -12.86 -3.84 0.43
N GLY A 246 -13.04 -4.35 1.64
CA GLY A 246 -14.27 -4.21 2.43
C GLY A 246 -15.44 -5.02 1.88
N ASN A 247 -16.57 -4.90 2.58
CA ASN A 247 -17.80 -5.60 2.20
C ASN A 247 -18.29 -5.10 0.82
N PRO A 248 -18.52 -5.98 -0.17
CA PRO A 248 -18.97 -5.58 -1.51
C PRO A 248 -20.29 -4.79 -1.53
N THR A 249 -21.12 -4.86 -0.49
CA THR A 249 -22.37 -4.09 -0.38
C THR A 249 -22.20 -2.68 0.18
N GLU A 250 -21.02 -2.35 0.71
CA GLU A 250 -20.70 -1.04 1.28
C GLU A 250 -19.88 -0.18 0.31
N ALA A 251 -19.90 1.14 0.48
CA ALA A 251 -18.99 2.01 -0.26
C ALA A 251 -17.52 1.68 0.06
N ILE A 252 -16.62 1.89 -0.90
CA ILE A 252 -15.18 1.76 -0.66
C ILE A 252 -14.77 2.88 0.30
N ARG A 253 -13.92 2.55 1.28
CA ARG A 253 -13.47 3.53 2.26
C ARG A 253 -12.75 4.68 1.55
N PRO A 254 -13.05 5.94 1.89
CA PRO A 254 -12.34 7.09 1.35
C PRO A 254 -10.84 7.04 1.63
N VAL A 255 -10.04 7.61 0.73
CA VAL A 255 -8.57 7.71 0.84
C VAL A 255 -8.12 9.14 0.62
N ALA A 256 -6.94 9.49 1.13
CA ALA A 256 -6.34 10.81 0.91
C ALA A 256 -5.66 10.94 -0.46
N ASN A 257 -5.21 9.83 -1.04
CA ASN A 257 -4.50 9.81 -2.31
C ASN A 257 -4.59 8.45 -3.02
N VAL A 258 -4.31 8.47 -4.32
CA VAL A 258 -4.21 7.32 -5.22
C VAL A 258 -2.92 7.45 -6.02
N ILE A 259 -2.32 6.31 -6.36
CA ILE A 259 -1.18 6.23 -7.26
C ILE A 259 -1.71 5.86 -8.64
N ALA A 260 -1.30 6.58 -9.68
CA ALA A 260 -1.63 6.24 -11.05
C ALA A 260 -0.38 6.14 -11.92
N SER A 261 -0.43 5.27 -12.92
CA SER A 261 0.66 5.06 -13.85
C SER A 261 0.13 4.66 -15.22
N LYS A 262 0.86 5.06 -16.26
CA LYS A 262 0.51 4.80 -17.66
C LYS A 262 1.76 4.40 -18.44
N SER A 263 1.61 3.46 -19.36
CA SER A 263 2.70 3.09 -20.26
C SER A 263 3.07 4.30 -21.15
N PRO A 264 4.35 4.61 -21.32
CA PRO A 264 4.78 5.53 -22.37
C PRO A 264 4.39 4.89 -23.71
N ARG A 265 3.46 5.54 -24.43
CA ARG A 265 3.17 5.19 -25.82
C ARG A 265 4.46 5.21 -26.64
#